data_AF-A0A2S4YVE1-F1
#
_entry.id   AF-A0A2S4YVE1-F1
#
_cell.length_a   1.000
_cell.length_b   1.000
_cell.length_c   1.000
_cell.angle_alpha   90.00
_cell.angle_beta   90.00
_cell.angle_gamma   90.00
#
_symmetry.space_group_name_H-M   'P 1'
#
loop_
_entity.id
_entity.type
_entity.pdbx_description
1 polymer ?
#
loop_
_entity_poly.entity_id
_entity_poly.type
_entity_poly.pdbx_seq_one_letter_code
_entity_poly.pdbx_strand_id
1 'polypeptide(L)' 'MTKLDFPRTAPADSEGGDLASLIGDGARMAPHWAAPERPVSSPVPPSLIHGVSVPAASARLLEAMSDYGD' A
#
# COMPACT_ATOMS: atom_id res chain seq x y z
N MET A 1 4.85 18.68 25.39
CA MET A 1 3.65 18.60 24.51
C MET A 1 4.07 19.11 23.14
N THR A 2 4.71 18.25 22.35
CA THR A 2 5.26 18.63 21.04
C THR A 2 4.14 18.64 20.00
N LYS A 3 3.91 19.81 19.40
CA LYS A 3 2.99 19.99 18.28
C LYS A 3 3.54 19.24 17.07
N LEU A 4 2.74 18.34 16.50
CA LEU A 4 3.06 17.65 15.26
C LEU A 4 2.35 18.41 14.13
N ASP A 5 3.09 19.28 13.45
CA ASP A 5 2.57 20.01 12.29
C ASP A 5 2.69 19.09 11.07
N PHE A 6 1.55 18.59 10.59
CA PHE A 6 1.49 17.85 9.34
C PHE A 6 1.30 18.84 8.19
N PRO A 7 2.14 18.79 7.13
CA PRO A 7 1.86 19.55 5.92
C PRO A 7 0.49 19.14 5.40
N ARG A 8 -0.37 20.12 5.12
CA ARG A 8 -1.70 19.89 4.55
C ARG A 8 -1.52 19.29 3.16
N THR A 9 -1.71 17.98 3.05
CA THR A 9 -1.87 17.33 1.74
C THR A 9 -3.09 17.93 1.07
N ALA A 10 -2.95 18.35 -0.20
CA ALA A 10 -4.10 18.78 -1.00
C ALA A 10 -5.17 17.66 -0.98
N PRO A 11 -6.47 17.99 -0.96
CA PRO A 11 -7.51 16.98 -1.10
C PRO A 11 -7.21 16.21 -2.39
N ALA A 12 -7.04 14.90 -2.29
CA ALA A 12 -7.03 14.06 -3.48
C ALA A 12 -8.39 14.28 -4.16
N ASP A 13 -8.37 14.81 -5.38
CA ASP A 13 -9.57 14.95 -6.19
C ASP A 13 -10.28 13.59 -6.17
N SER A 14 -11.53 13.57 -5.68
CA SER A 14 -12.25 12.32 -5.37
C SER A 14 -12.64 11.53 -6.63
N GLU A 15 -12.29 12.05 -7.79
CA GLU A 15 -12.39 11.44 -9.11
C GLU A 15 -10.96 11.03 -9.49
N GLY A 16 -10.57 9.81 -9.06
CA GLY A 16 -9.18 9.33 -9.06
C GLY A 16 -8.39 9.79 -10.28
N GLY A 17 -7.41 10.66 -10.06
CA GLY A 17 -6.59 11.23 -11.12
C GLY A 17 -5.92 10.17 -12.01
N ASP A 18 -5.44 10.61 -13.18
CA ASP A 18 -4.80 9.72 -14.16
C ASP A 18 -3.64 8.89 -13.54
N LEU A 19 -3.41 7.69 -14.08
CA LEU A 19 -2.40 6.74 -13.59
C LEU A 19 -1.00 7.36 -13.51
N ALA A 20 -0.64 8.25 -14.45
CA ALA A 20 0.65 8.93 -14.40
C ALA A 20 0.80 9.83 -13.17
N SER A 21 -0.30 10.47 -12.74
CA SER A 21 -0.33 11.30 -11.53
C SER A 21 -0.13 10.46 -10.28
N LEU A 22 -0.79 9.31 -10.19
CA LEU A 22 -0.64 8.36 -9.07
C LEU A 22 0.79 7.81 -8.96
N ILE A 23 1.41 7.46 -10.09
CA ILE A 23 2.82 7.04 -10.12
C ILE A 23 3.73 8.18 -9.64
N GLY A 24 3.46 9.41 -10.07
CA GLY A 24 4.17 10.60 -9.62
C GLY A 24 4.05 10.86 -8.12
N ASP A 25 2.87 10.68 -7.54
CA ASP A 25 2.65 10.76 -6.09
C ASP A 25 3.38 9.66 -5.32
N GLY A 26 3.34 8.43 -5.82
CA GLY A 26 4.09 7.31 -5.25
C GLY A 26 5.59 7.59 -5.19
N ALA A 27 6.16 8.13 -6.28
CA ALA A 27 7.57 8.52 -6.32
C ALA A 27 7.91 9.65 -5.34
N ARG A 28 7.01 10.61 -5.14
CA ARG A 28 7.19 11.68 -4.12
C ARG A 28 7.16 11.15 -2.69
N MET A 29 6.35 10.12 -2.43
CA MET A 29 6.22 9.53 -1.09
C MET A 29 7.30 8.52 -0.74
N ALA A 30 7.87 7.83 -1.74
CA ALA A 30 8.87 6.78 -1.52
C ALA A 30 10.04 7.16 -0.58
N PRO A 31 10.64 8.36 -0.65
CA PRO A 31 11.74 8.74 0.25
C PRO A 31 11.35 8.85 1.73
N HIS A 32 10.06 8.99 2.04
CA HIS A 32 9.57 9.11 3.42
C HIS A 32 9.35 7.76 4.10
N TRP A 33 9.49 6.65 3.37
CA TRP A 33 9.32 5.32 3.92
C TRP A 33 10.69 4.65 4.09
N ALA A 34 11.01 4.29 5.33
CA ALA A 34 12.20 3.51 5.61
C ALA A 34 12.04 2.11 5.01
N ALA A 35 12.81 1.82 3.95
CA ALA A 35 12.93 0.46 3.46
C ALA A 35 13.63 -0.38 4.55
N PRO A 36 13.04 -1.51 4.98
CA PRO A 36 13.75 -2.44 5.85
C PRO A 36 15.05 -2.85 5.16
N GLU A 37 16.13 -3.01 5.91
CA GLU A 37 17.38 -3.64 5.46
C GLU A 37 17.12 -5.14 5.25
N ARG A 38 16.27 -5.47 4.28
CA ARG A 38 15.94 -6.83 3.92
C ARG A 38 16.79 -7.16 2.71
N PRO A 39 17.54 -8.28 2.71
CA PRO A 39 18.18 -8.73 1.50
C PRO A 39 17.11 -8.86 0.42
N VAL A 40 17.37 -8.30 -0.76
CA VAL A 40 16.51 -8.50 -1.94
C VAL A 40 16.37 -10.00 -2.14
N SER A 41 15.17 -10.53 -1.86
CA SER A 41 14.89 -11.92 -2.14
C SER A 41 14.96 -12.10 -3.65
N SER A 42 15.73 -13.06 -4.11
CA SER A 42 15.78 -13.39 -5.53
C SER A 42 14.37 -13.71 -6.02
N PRO A 43 13.98 -13.28 -7.23
CA PRO A 43 12.70 -13.65 -7.82
C PRO A 43 12.53 -15.17 -7.77
N VAL A 44 11.46 -15.64 -7.13
CA VAL A 44 11.09 -17.06 -7.11
C VAL A 44 10.03 -17.33 -8.17
N PRO A 45 10.00 -18.54 -8.77
CA PRO A 45 8.88 -18.95 -9.59
C PRO A 45 7.54 -18.74 -8.84
N PRO A 46 6.48 -18.26 -9.52
CA PRO A 46 5.18 -18.07 -8.90
C PRO A 46 4.62 -19.34 -8.23
N SER A 47 4.98 -20.51 -8.74
CA SER A 47 4.68 -21.83 -8.17
C SER A 47 5.34 -22.11 -6.82
N LEU A 48 6.22 -21.24 -6.33
CA LEU A 48 6.78 -21.30 -4.97
C LEU A 48 6.13 -20.29 -4.02
N ILE A 49 5.29 -19.37 -4.53
CA ILE A 49 4.50 -18.43 -3.73
C ILE A 49 3.21 -19.16 -3.31
N HIS A 50 3.37 -20.17 -2.46
CA HIS A 50 2.29 -20.99 -1.92
C HIS A 50 2.40 -21.04 -0.39
N GLY A 51 1.29 -21.35 0.29
CA GLY A 51 1.29 -21.54 1.75
C GLY A 51 1.01 -20.30 2.58
N VAL A 52 0.65 -19.16 1.97
CA VAL A 52 0.08 -18.02 2.72
C VAL A 52 -1.37 -18.37 3.07
N SER A 53 -1.59 -18.76 4.32
CA SER A 53 -2.94 -18.94 4.88
C SER A 53 -3.31 -17.69 5.66
N VAL A 54 -4.41 -17.04 5.27
CA VAL A 54 -4.96 -15.91 6.00
C VAL A 54 -5.93 -16.44 7.07
N PRO A 55 -5.75 -16.11 8.36
CA PRO A 55 -6.69 -16.51 9.40
C PRO A 55 -8.10 -16.01 9.12
N ALA A 56 -9.12 -16.81 9.45
CA ALA A 56 -10.52 -16.47 9.17
C ALA A 56 -10.95 -15.12 9.77
N ALA A 57 -10.42 -14.75 10.95
CA ALA A 57 -10.69 -13.46 11.57
C ALA A 57 -10.24 -12.26 10.72
N SER A 58 -9.10 -12.40 10.02
CA SER A 58 -8.59 -11.36 9.12
C SER A 58 -9.35 -11.32 7.80
N ALA A 59 -9.78 -12.47 7.29
CA ALA A 59 -10.63 -12.53 6.09
C ALA A 59 -11.99 -11.82 6.31
N ARG A 60 -12.57 -11.92 7.51
CA ARG A 60 -13.81 -11.22 7.87
C ARG A 60 -13.69 -9.70 7.87
N LEU A 61 -12.49 -9.16 8.09
CA LEU A 61 -12.26 -7.70 7.95
C LEU A 61 -12.34 -7.26 6.48
N LEU A 62 -11.97 -8.13 5.54
CA LEU A 62 -12.04 -7.86 4.11
C LEU A 62 -13.44 -8.06 3.52
N GLU A 63 -14.30 -8.85 4.17
CA GLU A 63 -15.68 -9.08 3.75
C GLU A 63 -16.51 -7.79 3.66
N ALA A 64 -16.17 -6.78 4.46
CA ALA A 64 -16.80 -5.46 4.40
C ALA A 64 -16.19 -4.52 3.33
N MET A 65 -15.15 -4.96 2.61
CA MET A 65 -14.43 -4.18 1.60
C MET A 65 -14.55 -4.78 0.18
N SER A 66 -15.64 -5.52 -0.08
CA SER A 66 -15.90 -6.18 -1.36
C SER A 66 -15.93 -5.25 -2.56
N ASP A 67 -16.24 -3.96 -2.36
CA ASP A 67 -16.25 -2.95 -3.43
C ASP A 67 -14.88 -2.74 -4.11
N TYR A 68 -13.81 -3.28 -3.53
CA TYR A 68 -12.43 -3.14 -4.03
C TYR A 68 -11.81 -4.46 -4.56
N GLY A 69 -12.55 -5.57 -4.57
CA GLY A 69 -12.00 -6.92 -4.72
C GLY A 69 -12.50 -7.76 -5.89
N ASP A 70 -13.40 -7.25 -6.74
CA ASP A 70 -13.81 -7.85 -8.02
C ASP A 70 -12.91 -7.36 -9.16
#